data_AF-B3SBC3-F1
#
_entry.id   AF-B3SBC3-F1
#
_cell.length_a   1.000
_cell.length_b   1.000
_cell.length_c   1.000
_cell.angle_alpha   90.00
_cell.angle_beta   90.00
_cell.angle_gamma   90.00
#
_symmetry.space_group_name_H-M   'P 1'
#
loop_
_entity.id
_entity.type
_entity.pdbx_description
1 polymer ?
#
loop_
_entity_poly.entity_id
_entity_poly.type
_entity_poly.pdbx_seq_one_letter_code
_entity_poly.pdbx_strand_id
1 'polypeptide(L)'
;DGSLRLVDGRNPHEGRIEVYYKGIWGTVCGRGFSQKEADVVCRQLGYEKADFCYSVNKTSLGYNPIALQRIHCNGNESQLLECADIKWD
;
A
#
# COMPACT_ATOMS: atom_id res chain seq x y z
N ASP A 1 3.33 -14.12 0.91
CA ASP A 1 2.98 -12.83 1.55
C ASP A 1 3.98 -11.77 1.16
N GLY A 2 3.54 -10.52 1.09
CA GLY A 2 4.36 -9.37 0.73
C GLY A 2 4.34 -9.00 -0.75
N SER A 3 3.61 -9.71 -1.61
CA SER A 3 3.43 -9.25 -3.00
C SER A 3 2.57 -7.98 -3.03
N LEU A 4 2.93 -7.03 -3.91
CA LEU A 4 2.19 -5.77 -4.13
C LEU A 4 1.67 -5.68 -5.56
N ARG A 5 0.54 -5.01 -5.73
CA ARG A 5 0.04 -4.58 -7.04
C ARG A 5 -0.67 -3.23 -6.95
N LEU A 6 -0.62 -2.48 -8.05
CA LEU A 6 -1.46 -1.31 -8.27
C LEU A 6 -2.65 -1.72 -9.12
N VAL A 7 -3.86 -1.35 -8.69
CA VAL A 7 -5.12 -1.65 -9.39
C VAL A 7 -5.94 -0.39 -9.60
N ASP A 8 -6.81 -0.40 -10.60
CA ASP A 8 -7.73 0.71 -10.93
C ASP A 8 -7.04 2.07 -11.22
N GLY A 9 -5.78 2.04 -11.65
CA GLY A 9 -5.09 3.20 -12.22
C GLY A 9 -5.42 3.42 -13.69
N ARG A 10 -5.18 4.62 -14.22
CA ARG A 10 -5.33 4.89 -15.67
C ARG A 10 -4.14 4.37 -16.47
N ASN A 11 -3.02 4.09 -15.81
CA ASN A 11 -1.81 3.53 -16.38
C ASN A 11 -1.08 2.63 -15.35
N PRO A 12 -0.04 1.88 -15.74
CA PRO A 12 0.64 0.92 -14.85
C PRO A 12 1.39 1.51 -13.65
N HIS A 13 1.63 2.83 -13.62
CA HIS A 13 2.41 3.51 -12.59
C HIS A 13 1.56 4.16 -11.50
N GLU A 14 0.24 4.02 -11.58
CA GLU A 14 -0.68 4.55 -10.58
C GLU A 14 -1.77 3.53 -10.23
N GLY A 15 -2.39 3.69 -9.07
CA GLY A 15 -3.54 2.89 -8.68
C GLY A 15 -3.70 2.76 -7.18
N ARG A 16 -4.78 2.10 -6.78
CA ARG A 16 -4.97 1.63 -5.41
C ARG A 16 -3.97 0.53 -5.12
N ILE A 17 -3.38 0.59 -3.93
CA ILE A 17 -2.41 -0.38 -3.45
C ILE A 17 -3.14 -1.60 -2.89
N GLU A 18 -2.79 -2.77 -3.38
CA GLU A 18 -3.19 -4.04 -2.77
C GLU A 18 -1.95 -4.87 -2.39
N VAL A 19 -2.03 -5.52 -1.23
CA VAL A 19 -0.99 -6.40 -0.70
C VAL A 19 -1.54 -7.81 -0.55
N TYR A 20 -0.71 -8.80 -0.89
CA TYR A 20 -1.03 -10.20 -0.64
C TYR A 20 -0.49 -10.61 0.72
N TYR A 21 -1.38 -10.98 1.63
CA TYR A 21 -1.03 -11.40 2.99
C TYR A 21 -1.99 -12.47 3.50
N LYS A 22 -1.48 -13.49 4.20
CA LYS A 22 -2.27 -14.62 4.73
C LYS A 22 -3.19 -15.26 3.69
N GLY A 23 -2.72 -15.38 2.46
CA GLY A 23 -3.46 -16.08 1.39
C GLY A 23 -4.52 -15.24 0.67
N ILE A 24 -4.67 -13.95 1.00
CA ILE A 24 -5.67 -13.07 0.41
C ILE A 24 -5.06 -11.75 -0.08
N TRP A 25 -5.69 -11.16 -1.10
CA TRP A 25 -5.42 -9.79 -1.49
C TRP A 25 -6.28 -8.83 -0.66
N GLY A 26 -5.65 -7.83 -0.07
CA GLY A 26 -6.33 -6.79 0.68
C GLY A 26 -5.77 -5.40 0.40
N THR A 27 -6.54 -4.40 0.80
CA THR A 27 -6.21 -2.98 0.65
C THR A 27 -5.39 -2.45 1.82
N VAL A 28 -4.79 -1.27 1.64
CA VAL A 28 -4.07 -0.54 2.69
C VAL A 28 -4.96 0.58 3.23
N CYS A 29 -5.06 0.68 4.55
CA CYS A 29 -5.79 1.77 5.19
C CYS A 29 -5.15 3.11 4.86
N GLY A 30 -5.93 4.02 4.26
CA GLY A 30 -5.44 5.35 3.89
C GLY A 30 -5.27 6.32 5.08
N ARG A 31 -5.65 5.95 6.31
CA ARG A 31 -5.50 6.82 7.49
C ARG A 31 -4.04 6.79 7.96
N GLY A 32 -3.36 7.92 7.86
CA GLY A 32 -1.94 8.05 8.24
C GLY A 32 -0.96 7.54 7.17
N PHE A 33 -1.47 7.06 6.02
CA PHE A 33 -0.65 6.74 4.86
C PHE A 33 -0.04 8.04 4.32
N SER A 34 1.29 8.07 4.21
CA SER A 34 2.05 9.25 3.82
C SER A 34 2.98 8.94 2.63
N GLN A 35 3.75 9.96 2.24
CA GLN A 35 4.75 9.83 1.18
C GLN A 35 5.79 8.74 1.50
N LYS A 36 6.13 8.51 2.78
CA LYS A 36 7.11 7.49 3.16
C LYS A 36 6.65 6.08 2.82
N GLU A 37 5.40 5.76 3.13
CA GLU A 37 4.79 4.48 2.78
C GLU A 37 4.68 4.33 1.25
N ALA A 38 4.33 5.42 0.55
CA ALA A 38 4.26 5.44 -0.91
C ALA A 38 5.62 5.15 -1.57
N ASP A 39 6.70 5.74 -1.03
CA ASP A 39 8.06 5.53 -1.54
C ASP A 39 8.52 4.08 -1.33
N VAL A 40 8.16 3.45 -0.20
CA VAL A 40 8.39 2.02 0.02
C VAL A 40 7.63 1.17 -1.00
N VAL A 41 6.36 1.48 -1.26
CA VAL A 41 5.55 0.78 -2.27
C VAL A 41 6.16 0.89 -3.66
N CYS A 42 6.52 2.10 -4.09
CA CYS A 42 7.13 2.32 -5.39
C CYS A 42 8.46 1.58 -5.54
N ARG A 43 9.34 1.65 -4.52
CA ARG A 43 10.60 0.89 -4.53
C ARG A 43 10.39 -0.61 -4.57
N GLN A 44 9.43 -1.12 -3.80
CA GLN A 44 9.09 -2.53 -3.80
C GLN A 44 8.55 -3.02 -5.15
N LEU A 45 7.90 -2.15 -5.93
CA LEU A 45 7.45 -2.41 -7.30
C LEU A 45 8.53 -2.19 -8.36
N GLY A 46 9.74 -1.78 -7.97
CA GLY A 46 10.87 -1.55 -8.89
C GLY A 46 10.97 -0.12 -9.45
N TYR A 47 10.21 0.83 -8.91
CA TYR A 47 10.30 2.26 -9.23
C TYR A 47 11.21 2.99 -8.24
N GLU A 48 11.58 4.24 -8.53
CA GLU A 48 12.47 5.01 -7.64
C GLU A 48 11.76 5.53 -6.38
N LYS A 49 10.62 6.21 -6.56
CA LYS A 49 9.81 6.81 -5.50
C LYS A 49 8.41 7.15 -6.02
N ALA A 50 7.49 7.52 -5.15
CA ALA A 50 6.17 7.97 -5.56
C ALA A 50 6.19 9.48 -5.91
N ASP A 51 5.52 9.88 -6.99
CA ASP A 51 5.35 11.30 -7.31
C ASP A 51 4.32 11.97 -6.39
N PHE A 52 3.26 11.24 -6.05
CA PHE A 52 2.22 11.68 -5.15
C PHE A 52 1.50 10.47 -4.53
N CYS A 53 0.97 10.66 -3.33
CA CYS A 53 0.05 9.73 -2.71
C CYS A 53 -1.22 10.46 -2.25
N TYR A 54 -2.36 9.80 -2.36
CA TYR A 54 -3.61 10.32 -1.83
C TYR A 54 -4.40 9.21 -1.14
N SER A 55 -5.04 9.58 -0.04
CA SER A 55 -5.94 8.70 0.69
C SER A 55 -7.37 8.92 0.19
N VAL A 56 -7.97 7.87 -0.36
CA VAL A 56 -9.38 7.88 -0.74
C VAL A 56 -10.21 7.21 0.34
N ASN A 57 -11.08 7.98 0.98
CA ASN A 57 -12.02 7.47 1.99
C ASN A 57 -13.28 6.86 1.32
N LYS A 58 -13.10 6.16 0.20
CA LYS A 58 -14.20 5.56 -0.55
C LYS A 58 -14.30 4.08 -0.21
N THR A 59 -15.30 3.76 0.62
CA THR A 59 -15.80 2.42 0.94
C THR A 59 -16.24 1.60 -0.31
N SER A 60 -16.14 2.17 -1.52
CA SER A 60 -16.79 1.67 -2.74
C SER A 60 -15.82 1.22 -3.85
N LEU A 61 -14.51 1.18 -3.63
CA LEU A 61 -13.53 0.81 -4.66
C LEU A 61 -13.11 -0.67 -4.67
N GLY A 62 -13.76 -1.53 -3.88
CA GLY A 62 -13.57 -2.98 -3.95
C GLY A 62 -14.01 -3.69 -2.69
N TYR A 63 -14.44 -4.95 -2.82
CA TYR A 63 -14.84 -5.82 -1.71
C TYR A 63 -13.65 -6.42 -0.94
N ASN A 64 -12.42 -6.06 -1.30
CA ASN A 64 -11.22 -6.62 -0.68
C ASN A 64 -11.06 -6.06 0.75
N PRO A 65 -10.78 -6.92 1.73
CA PRO A 65 -10.62 -6.49 3.12
C PRO A 65 -9.46 -5.51 3.26
N ILE A 66 -9.45 -4.73 4.34
CA ILE A 66 -8.29 -3.92 4.70
C ILE A 66 -7.27 -4.87 5.31
N ALA A 67 -6.24 -5.24 4.55
CA ALA A 67 -5.17 -6.10 5.04
C ALA A 67 -4.25 -5.34 6.00
N LEU A 68 -3.86 -4.11 5.66
CA LEU A 68 -2.89 -3.34 6.43
C LEU A 68 -3.53 -2.11 7.07
N GLN A 69 -3.43 -2.01 8.40
CA GLN A 69 -3.81 -0.84 9.18
C GLN A 69 -2.61 -0.24 9.92
N ARG A 70 -2.61 1.09 10.07
CA ARG A 70 -1.64 1.86 10.87
C ARG A 70 -0.17 1.58 10.52
N ILE A 71 0.12 1.46 9.23
CA ILE A 71 1.50 1.30 8.77
C ILE A 71 2.31 2.59 8.98
N HIS A 72 3.54 2.46 9.48
CA HIS A 72 4.46 3.57 9.65
C HIS A 72 5.87 3.18 9.16
N CYS A 73 6.25 3.72 8.00
CA CYS A 73 7.55 3.49 7.40
C CYS A 73 8.53 4.62 7.76
N ASN A 74 9.79 4.25 7.96
CA ASN A 74 10.92 5.19 8.01
C ASN A 74 11.25 5.72 6.62
N GLY A 75 10.90 4.97 5.57
CA GLY A 75 11.10 5.29 4.16
C GLY A 75 12.27 4.57 3.52
N ASN A 76 12.96 3.69 4.25
CA ASN A 76 14.10 2.92 3.75
C ASN A 76 13.82 1.40 3.69
N GLU A 77 12.67 0.95 4.20
CA GLU A 77 12.21 -0.44 4.17
C GLU A 77 12.20 -0.99 2.75
N SER A 78 12.50 -2.28 2.58
CA SER A 78 12.47 -2.92 1.25
C SER A 78 11.07 -3.40 0.89
N GLN A 79 10.26 -3.70 1.91
CA GLN A 79 8.89 -4.13 1.74
C GLN A 79 7.93 -3.36 2.67
N LEU A 80 6.70 -3.15 2.21
CA LEU A 80 5.65 -2.51 3.00
C LEU A 80 5.34 -3.29 4.30
N LEU A 81 5.60 -4.60 4.30
CA LEU A 81 5.43 -5.47 5.48
C LEU A 81 6.55 -5.36 6.52
N GLU A 82 7.62 -4.63 6.23
CA GLU A 82 8.72 -4.37 7.16
C GLU A 82 8.54 -3.05 7.92
N CYS A 83 7.57 -2.22 7.53
CA CYS A 83 7.29 -0.97 8.22
C CYS A 83 6.81 -1.21 9.65
N ALA A 84 7.12 -0.28 10.56
CA ALA A 84 6.71 -0.37 11.95
C ALA A 84 5.17 -0.26 12.08
N ASP A 85 4.65 -0.78 13.20
CA ASP A 85 3.26 -0.64 13.63
C ASP A 85 2.16 -1.26 12.74
N ILE A 86 2.51 -2.18 11.83
CA ILE A 86 1.52 -2.91 11.03
C ILE A 86 0.50 -3.65 11.93
N LYS A 87 -0.76 -3.24 11.84
CA LYS A 87 -1.91 -3.95 12.43
C LYS A 87 -2.74 -4.61 11.33
N TRP A 88 -3.19 -5.82 11.63
CA TRP A 88 -4.04 -6.65 10.77
C TRP A 88 -5.47 -6.64 11.33
N ASP A 89 -6.47 -6.59 10.45
CA ASP A 89 -7.89 -6.81 10.79
C ASP A 89 -8.35 -8.15 10.20
#